data_AF-A0A914E9T9-F1
#
_entry.id   AF-A0A914E9T9-F1
#
_cell.length_a   1.000
_cell.length_b   1.000
_cell.length_c   1.000
_cell.angle_alpha   90.00
_cell.angle_beta   90.00
_cell.angle_gamma   90.00
#
_symmetry.space_group_name_H-M   'P 1'
#
loop_
_entity.id
_entity.type
_entity.pdbx_description
1 polymer ?
#
loop_
_entity_poly.entity_id
_entity_poly.type
_entity_poly.pdbx_seq_one_letter_code
_entity_poly.pdbx_strand_id
1 'polypeptide(L)'
;MPEPVVERTQWNSQTQFLLSCIGYAVGLGNIWRFPSLAYENGGGAFLIPYLCCSFFFGLPILYLELSLGQFAKAGPAVVYGRIRPLFHGVGWGMSALSLLVAIYYNVIVAWVLIYLFVVVTGRYHQWSSCMNDFNTIYCASKLEDERCTKNLNESAFFFNKTCFSMANTLMLDVKNATFQKFDGISPTEEFFENYVLEKTPTMDELGGINWKVLIALALAWLITALVLVK
;
A
#
# COMPACT_ATOMS: atom_id res chain seq x y z
N MET A 1 26.02 40.86 -15.23
CA MET A 1 25.89 40.87 -13.76
C MET A 1 26.04 39.43 -13.30
N PRO A 2 26.96 39.09 -12.37
CA PRO A 2 26.94 37.76 -11.78
C PRO A 2 25.60 37.57 -11.06
N GLU A 3 24.93 36.44 -11.30
CA GLU A 3 23.69 36.11 -10.60
C GLU A 3 23.94 36.11 -9.08
N PRO A 4 22.99 36.59 -8.27
CA PRO A 4 23.13 36.56 -6.82
C PRO A 4 23.35 35.11 -6.37
N VAL A 5 24.44 34.88 -5.63
CA VAL A 5 24.76 33.55 -5.08
C VAL A 5 23.74 33.25 -4.00
N VAL A 6 22.66 32.55 -4.36
CA VAL A 6 21.70 32.03 -3.39
C VAL A 6 22.41 30.99 -2.53
N GLU A 7 22.69 31.33 -1.27
CA GLU A 7 23.24 30.37 -0.31
C GLU A 7 22.26 29.21 -0.12
N ARG A 8 22.74 28.00 -0.42
CA ARG A 8 21.95 26.77 -0.25
C ARG A 8 21.87 26.42 1.23
N THR A 9 20.68 26.08 1.69
CA THR A 9 20.46 25.57 3.05
C THR A 9 21.28 24.29 3.27
N GLN A 10 22.05 24.25 4.36
CA GLN A 10 22.80 23.08 4.77
C GLN A 10 22.05 22.27 5.84
N TRP A 11 22.44 21.01 6.00
CA TRP A 11 21.95 20.17 7.09
C TRP A 11 22.59 20.62 8.41
N ASN A 12 21.80 20.64 9.49
CA ASN A 12 22.30 21.02 10.81
C ASN A 12 23.21 19.94 11.41
N SER A 13 23.01 18.66 11.05
CA SER A 13 23.86 17.56 11.48
C SER A 13 23.97 16.45 10.42
N GLN A 14 25.07 15.70 10.47
CA GLN A 14 25.28 14.51 9.62
C GLN A 14 24.25 13.41 9.95
N THR A 15 23.83 13.30 11.21
CA THR A 15 22.83 12.32 11.65
C THR A 15 21.44 12.60 11.06
N GLN A 16 21.04 13.87 10.94
CA GLN A 16 19.79 14.25 10.27
C GLN A 16 19.80 13.87 8.80
N PHE A 17 20.93 14.09 8.11
CA PHE A 17 21.09 13.67 6.73
C PHE A 17 21.01 12.15 6.57
N LEU A 18 21.77 11.39 7.38
CA LEU A 18 21.77 9.93 7.34
C LEU A 18 20.37 9.36 7.60
N LEU A 19 19.67 9.85 8.62
CA LEU A 19 18.33 9.39 8.96
C LEU A 19 17.33 9.71 7.84
N SER A 20 17.47 10.86 7.18
CA SER A 20 16.65 11.22 6.02
C SER A 20 16.87 10.25 4.84
N CYS A 21 18.14 9.88 4.58
CA CYS A 21 18.45 8.88 3.55
C CYS A 21 17.90 7.49 3.88
N ILE A 22 17.97 7.05 5.14
CA ILE A 22 17.41 5.77 5.58
C ILE A 22 15.88 5.79 5.44
N GLY A 23 15.23 6.89 5.85
CA GLY A 23 13.78 7.07 5.70
C GLY A 23 13.32 7.07 4.24
N TYR A 24 14.15 7.60 3.32
CA TYR A 24 13.88 7.51 1.88
C TYR A 24 14.09 6.08 1.33
N ALA A 25 15.09 5.35 1.82
CA ALA A 25 15.41 4.00 1.33
C ALA A 25 14.43 2.93 1.83
N VAL A 26 13.86 3.09 3.03
CA VAL A 26 12.92 2.12 3.61
C VAL A 26 11.48 2.52 3.27
N GLY A 27 10.87 1.80 2.33
CA GLY A 27 9.48 2.05 1.89
C GLY A 27 8.56 0.84 2.04
N LEU A 28 7.29 1.02 1.64
CA LEU A 28 6.27 -0.04 1.65
C LEU A 28 6.74 -1.30 0.90
N GLY A 29 7.49 -1.16 -0.19
CA GLY A 29 8.02 -2.30 -0.95
C GLY A 29 8.85 -3.29 -0.12
N ASN A 30 9.55 -2.82 0.92
CA ASN A 30 10.33 -3.69 1.80
C ASN A 30 9.44 -4.55 2.71
N ILE A 31 8.19 -4.13 2.96
CA ILE A 31 7.26 -4.80 3.87
C ILE A 31 6.53 -5.95 3.19
N TRP A 32 6.06 -5.76 1.95
CA TRP A 32 5.21 -6.75 1.27
C TRP A 32 5.84 -7.28 -0.02
N ARG A 33 6.41 -6.43 -0.87
CA ARG A 33 6.97 -6.86 -2.17
C ARG A 33 8.20 -7.74 -2.00
N PHE A 34 9.14 -7.36 -1.16
CA PHE A 34 10.36 -8.16 -0.95
C PHE A 34 10.05 -9.58 -0.41
N PRO A 35 9.24 -9.75 0.66
CA PRO A 35 8.87 -11.08 1.14
C PRO A 35 8.11 -11.91 0.09
N SER A 36 7.16 -11.32 -0.64
CA SER A 36 6.41 -12.02 -1.69
C SER A 36 7.32 -12.53 -2.80
N LEU A 37 8.20 -11.66 -3.33
CA LEU A 37 9.15 -12.07 -4.38
C LEU A 37 10.14 -13.11 -3.87
N ALA A 38 10.66 -12.95 -2.64
CA ALA A 38 11.56 -13.93 -2.07
C ALA A 38 10.88 -15.29 -1.94
N TYR A 39 9.64 -15.33 -1.46
CA TYR A 39 8.86 -16.57 -1.32
C TYR A 39 8.62 -17.25 -2.67
N GLU A 40 8.17 -16.51 -3.68
CA GLU A 40 7.90 -17.02 -5.03
C GLU A 40 9.16 -17.53 -5.75
N ASN A 41 10.33 -16.93 -5.48
CA ASN A 41 11.59 -17.23 -6.17
C ASN A 41 12.53 -18.14 -5.35
N GLY A 42 11.98 -19.09 -4.58
CA GLY A 42 12.77 -20.10 -3.87
C GLY A 42 13.15 -19.72 -2.43
N GLY A 43 12.38 -18.83 -1.81
CA GLY A 43 12.51 -18.44 -0.39
C GLY A 43 13.89 -17.89 -0.05
N GLY A 44 14.60 -18.57 0.84
CA GLY A 44 15.94 -18.17 1.27
C GLY A 44 17.00 -18.18 0.16
N ALA A 45 16.84 -19.00 -0.87
CA ALA A 45 17.81 -19.07 -1.98
C ALA A 45 17.84 -17.77 -2.80
N PHE A 46 16.72 -17.03 -2.86
CA PHE A 46 16.63 -15.73 -3.51
C PHE A 46 17.59 -14.68 -2.92
N LEU A 47 17.99 -14.83 -1.65
CA LEU A 47 18.90 -13.89 -1.00
C LEU A 47 20.28 -13.85 -1.65
N ILE A 48 20.76 -14.96 -2.22
CA ILE A 48 22.08 -15.02 -2.86
C ILE A 48 22.16 -14.06 -4.06
N PRO A 49 21.32 -14.20 -5.13
CA PRO A 49 21.35 -13.26 -6.23
C PRO A 49 20.96 -11.84 -5.80
N TYR A 50 20.04 -11.68 -4.84
CA TYR A 50 19.66 -10.37 -4.31
C TYR A 50 20.85 -9.60 -3.70
N LEU A 51 21.63 -10.25 -2.83
CA LEU A 51 22.79 -9.64 -2.19
C LEU A 51 23.93 -9.39 -3.19
N CYS A 52 24.16 -10.32 -4.13
CA CYS A 52 25.13 -10.12 -5.20
C CYS A 52 24.77 -8.88 -6.05
N CYS A 53 23.54 -8.80 -6.56
CA CYS A 53 23.10 -7.64 -7.34
C CYS A 53 23.12 -6.34 -6.53
N SER A 54 22.76 -6.38 -5.24
CA SER A 54 22.81 -5.23 -4.35
C SER A 54 24.25 -4.73 -4.16
N PHE A 55 25.22 -5.64 -4.02
CA PHE A 55 26.62 -5.27 -3.85
C PHE A 55 27.27 -4.76 -5.14
N PHE A 56 27.02 -5.43 -6.28
CA PHE A 56 27.65 -5.08 -7.56
C PHE A 56 26.98 -3.93 -8.32
N PHE A 57 25.67 -3.71 -8.14
CA PHE A 57 24.93 -2.66 -8.85
C PHE A 57 24.30 -1.66 -7.89
N GLY A 58 23.63 -2.12 -6.83
CA GLY A 58 22.93 -1.25 -5.89
C GLY A 58 23.85 -0.24 -5.19
N LEU A 59 24.88 -0.73 -4.49
CA LEU A 59 25.83 0.11 -3.76
C LEU A 59 26.61 1.07 -4.67
N PRO A 60 27.16 0.65 -5.83
CA PRO A 60 27.85 1.58 -6.73
C PRO A 60 26.95 2.68 -7.29
N ILE A 61 25.71 2.36 -7.67
CA ILE A 61 24.75 3.36 -8.17
C ILE A 61 24.40 4.36 -7.06
N LEU A 62 24.13 3.87 -5.84
CA LEU A 62 23.84 4.73 -4.69
C LEU A 62 25.02 5.67 -4.39
N TYR A 63 26.24 5.15 -4.38
CA TYR A 63 27.44 5.94 -4.14
C TYR A 63 27.66 6.99 -5.24
N LEU A 64 27.43 6.62 -6.50
CA LEU A 64 27.53 7.53 -7.63
C LEU A 64 26.53 8.69 -7.51
N GLU A 65 25.26 8.40 -7.20
CA GLU A 65 24.22 9.42 -7.06
C GLU A 65 24.51 10.39 -5.89
N LEU A 66 24.92 9.85 -4.73
CA LEU A 66 25.25 10.66 -3.56
C LEU A 66 26.48 11.52 -3.78
N SER A 67 27.55 10.97 -4.36
CA SER A 67 28.78 11.72 -4.64
C SER A 67 28.55 12.81 -5.69
N LEU A 68 27.78 12.51 -6.74
CA LEU A 68 27.42 13.49 -7.77
C LEU A 68 26.56 14.62 -7.20
N GLY A 69 25.58 14.31 -6.36
CA GLY A 69 24.74 15.30 -5.68
C GLY A 69 25.54 16.21 -4.75
N GLN A 70 26.47 15.64 -3.97
CA GLN A 70 27.35 16.39 -3.07
C GLN A 70 28.34 17.30 -3.82
N PHE A 71 28.90 16.82 -4.94
CA PHE A 71 29.83 17.58 -5.76
C PHE A 71 29.13 18.73 -6.49
N ALA A 72 28.00 18.45 -7.16
CA ALA A 72 27.33 19.42 -8.02
C ALA A 72 26.44 20.42 -7.27
N LYS A 73 26.00 20.08 -6.05
CA LYS A 73 25.13 20.89 -5.17
C LYS A 73 23.92 21.48 -5.90
N ALA A 74 23.33 20.70 -6.81
CA ALA A 74 22.24 21.12 -7.68
C ALA A 74 21.25 19.96 -7.87
N GLY A 75 20.02 20.29 -8.27
CA GLY A 75 19.00 19.28 -8.60
C GLY A 75 19.32 18.54 -9.91
N PRO A 76 18.70 17.36 -10.14
CA PRO A 76 19.08 16.45 -11.22
C PRO A 76 19.05 17.11 -12.61
N ALA A 77 18.03 17.91 -12.94
CA ALA A 77 17.96 18.64 -14.22
C ALA A 77 19.19 19.51 -14.49
N VAL A 78 19.68 20.21 -13.47
CA VAL A 78 20.86 21.09 -13.58
C VAL A 78 22.15 20.27 -13.61
N VAL A 79 22.26 19.22 -12.79
CA VAL A 79 23.44 18.35 -12.74
C VAL A 79 23.71 17.72 -14.10
N TYR A 80 22.71 17.05 -14.68
CA TYR A 80 22.90 16.40 -15.99
C TYR A 80 23.11 17.41 -17.12
N GLY A 81 22.48 18.58 -17.04
CA GLY A 81 22.74 19.69 -17.97
C GLY A 81 24.18 20.21 -17.92
N ARG A 82 24.81 20.23 -16.74
CA ARG A 82 26.23 20.63 -16.56
C ARG A 82 27.21 19.56 -17.07
N ILE A 83 26.83 18.28 -17.01
CA ILE A 83 27.66 17.19 -17.55
C ILE A 83 27.68 17.29 -19.07
N ARG A 84 26.51 17.20 -19.72
CA ARG A 84 26.34 17.38 -21.16
C ARG A 84 24.93 17.90 -21.47
N PRO A 85 24.77 18.86 -22.41
CA PRO A 85 23.46 19.40 -22.76
C PRO A 85 22.50 18.32 -23.31
N LEU A 86 23.01 17.26 -23.93
CA LEU A 86 22.21 16.13 -24.40
C LEU A 86 21.52 15.37 -23.25
N PHE A 87 22.14 15.30 -22.07
CA PHE A 87 21.58 14.59 -20.91
C PHE A 87 20.63 15.44 -20.07
N HIS A 88 20.38 16.69 -20.47
CA HIS A 88 19.45 17.57 -19.75
C HIS A 88 18.05 16.95 -19.61
N GLY A 89 17.59 16.20 -20.62
CA GLY A 89 16.31 15.48 -20.59
C GLY A 89 16.23 14.40 -19.50
N VAL A 90 17.35 13.78 -19.12
CA VAL A 90 17.40 12.74 -18.08
C VAL A 90 16.98 13.33 -16.73
N GLY A 91 17.52 14.49 -16.37
CA GLY A 91 17.21 15.10 -15.07
C GLY A 91 15.76 15.63 -14.96
N TRP A 92 15.16 16.08 -16.07
CA TRP A 92 13.72 16.38 -16.10
C TRP A 92 12.87 15.10 -16.03
N GLY A 93 13.30 14.03 -16.71
CA GLY A 93 12.65 12.72 -16.62
C GLY A 93 12.64 12.17 -15.19
N MET A 94 13.76 12.28 -14.46
CA MET A 94 13.84 11.93 -13.04
C MET A 94 12.83 12.72 -12.21
N SER A 95 12.73 14.03 -12.44
CA SER A 95 11.82 14.91 -11.69
C SER A 95 10.35 14.59 -12.00
N ALA A 96 10.02 14.32 -13.26
CA ALA A 96 8.68 13.91 -13.67
C ALA A 96 8.29 12.54 -13.07
N LEU A 97 9.23 11.59 -13.06
CA LEU A 97 9.01 10.28 -12.43
C LEU A 97 8.77 10.42 -10.93
N SER A 98 9.56 11.25 -10.24
CA SER A 98 9.33 11.53 -8.81
C SER A 98 7.95 12.13 -8.55
N LEU A 99 7.45 13.00 -9.43
CA LEU A 99 6.09 13.55 -9.32
C LEU A 99 5.01 12.47 -9.49
N LEU A 100 5.13 11.61 -10.51
CA LEU A 100 4.19 10.51 -10.72
C LEU A 100 4.16 9.55 -9.52
N VAL A 101 5.34 9.23 -9.00
CA VAL A 101 5.51 8.41 -7.79
C VAL A 101 4.82 9.07 -6.60
N ALA A 102 5.03 10.37 -6.40
CA ALA A 102 4.38 11.11 -5.32
C ALA A 102 2.84 11.06 -5.41
N ILE A 103 2.26 11.14 -6.61
CA ILE A 103 0.80 11.11 -6.80
C ILE A 103 0.22 9.77 -6.33
N TYR A 104 0.70 8.65 -6.84
CA TYR A 104 0.09 7.35 -6.49
C TYR A 104 0.44 6.89 -5.08
N TYR A 105 1.64 7.20 -4.56
CA TYR A 105 1.96 6.84 -3.17
C TYR A 105 1.11 7.61 -2.17
N ASN A 106 0.75 8.88 -2.45
CA ASN A 106 -0.18 9.61 -1.59
C ASN A 106 -1.58 8.99 -1.56
N VAL A 107 -2.03 8.33 -2.65
CA VAL A 107 -3.28 7.54 -2.63
C VAL A 107 -3.17 6.36 -1.67
N ILE A 108 -2.03 5.66 -1.65
CA ILE A 108 -1.81 4.56 -0.69
C ILE A 108 -1.81 5.08 0.76
N VAL A 109 -1.15 6.23 1.00
CA VAL A 109 -1.19 6.89 2.32
C VAL A 109 -2.63 7.26 2.71
N ALA A 110 -3.45 7.73 1.76
CA ALA A 110 -4.86 8.02 2.01
C ALA A 110 -5.63 6.77 2.47
N TRP A 111 -5.41 5.61 1.84
CA TRP A 111 -6.01 4.35 2.31
C TRP A 111 -5.54 4.00 3.72
N VAL A 112 -4.24 4.11 4.01
CA VAL A 112 -3.71 3.86 5.37
C VAL A 112 -4.33 4.80 6.40
N LEU A 113 -4.56 6.07 6.07
CA LEU A 113 -5.23 7.03 6.94
C LEU A 113 -6.69 6.64 7.23
N ILE A 114 -7.41 6.09 6.25
CA ILE A 114 -8.77 5.56 6.46
C ILE A 114 -8.73 4.38 7.44
N TYR A 115 -7.82 3.42 7.23
CA TYR A 115 -7.66 2.29 8.16
C TYR A 115 -7.27 2.77 9.56
N LEU A 116 -6.33 3.71 9.67
CA LEU A 116 -5.90 4.30 10.94
C LEU A 116 -7.09 4.96 11.66
N PHE A 117 -7.92 5.71 10.94
CA PHE A 117 -9.13 6.32 11.51
C PHE A 117 -10.10 5.28 12.06
N VAL A 118 -10.33 4.18 11.33
CA VAL A 118 -11.22 3.09 11.77
C VAL A 118 -10.65 2.37 13.01
N VAL A 119 -9.32 2.16 13.09
CA VAL A 119 -8.64 1.62 14.29
C VAL A 119 -8.83 2.57 15.48
N VAL A 120 -8.48 3.85 15.33
CA VAL A 120 -8.48 4.85 16.41
C VAL A 120 -9.90 5.12 16.93
N THR A 121 -10.91 5.05 16.07
CA THR A 121 -12.33 5.20 16.47
C THR A 121 -12.96 3.92 17.02
N GLY A 122 -12.21 2.82 17.12
CA GLY A 122 -12.70 1.54 17.65
C GLY A 122 -13.70 0.83 16.73
N ARG A 123 -13.75 1.18 15.44
CA ARG A 123 -14.69 0.62 14.45
C ARG A 123 -14.14 -0.64 13.76
N TYR A 124 -13.33 -1.43 14.46
CA TYR A 124 -12.67 -2.63 13.91
C TYR A 124 -13.66 -3.69 13.38
N HIS A 125 -14.91 -3.68 13.87
CA HIS A 125 -15.98 -4.56 13.38
C HIS A 125 -16.22 -4.42 11.87
N GLN A 126 -15.88 -3.28 11.26
CA GLN A 126 -16.06 -3.05 9.83
C GLN A 126 -15.23 -4.02 8.96
N TRP A 127 -14.00 -4.38 9.35
CA TRP A 127 -13.22 -5.37 8.58
C TRP A 127 -13.22 -6.76 9.21
N SER A 128 -13.70 -6.93 10.45
CA SER A 128 -13.65 -8.22 11.16
C SER A 128 -14.96 -9.03 11.10
N SER A 129 -16.06 -8.43 10.63
CA SER A 129 -17.41 -9.02 10.63
C SER A 129 -18.04 -8.94 9.24
N CYS A 130 -18.83 -9.95 8.87
CA CYS A 130 -19.64 -9.94 7.66
C CYS A 130 -21.01 -9.26 7.87
N MET A 131 -21.31 -8.70 9.04
CA MET A 131 -22.59 -8.04 9.35
C MET A 131 -22.74 -6.59 8.87
N ASN A 132 -21.83 -6.06 8.03
CA ASN A 132 -21.94 -4.71 7.50
C ASN A 132 -22.86 -4.62 6.27
N ASP A 133 -23.21 -3.39 5.87
CA ASP A 133 -24.10 -3.14 4.72
C ASP A 133 -23.40 -3.33 3.37
N PHE A 134 -22.09 -3.12 3.31
CA PHE A 134 -21.28 -3.30 2.10
C PHE A 134 -20.87 -4.76 1.84
N ASN A 135 -21.16 -5.67 2.78
CA ASN A 135 -20.79 -7.06 2.63
C ASN A 135 -21.76 -7.82 1.74
N THR A 136 -21.24 -8.70 0.89
CA THR A 136 -22.04 -9.54 0.00
C THR A 136 -22.48 -10.83 0.70
N ILE A 137 -23.34 -11.61 0.03
CA ILE A 137 -23.73 -12.94 0.50
C ILE A 137 -22.56 -13.94 0.52
N TYR A 138 -21.43 -13.59 -0.11
CA TYR A 138 -20.23 -14.42 -0.25
C TYR A 138 -19.19 -14.16 0.84
N CYS A 139 -19.44 -13.19 1.73
CA CYS A 139 -18.57 -12.92 2.86
C CYS A 139 -18.56 -14.09 3.84
N ALA A 140 -17.36 -14.58 4.16
CA ALA A 140 -17.15 -15.68 5.09
C ALA A 140 -16.19 -15.27 6.22
N SER A 141 -16.63 -15.41 7.48
CA SER A 141 -15.82 -15.09 8.66
C SER A 141 -15.83 -16.24 9.67
N LYS A 142 -14.63 -16.75 9.98
CA LYS A 142 -14.44 -17.76 11.03
C LYS A 142 -14.95 -17.32 12.39
N LEU A 143 -14.84 -16.02 12.69
CA LEU A 143 -15.29 -15.44 13.95
C LEU A 143 -16.82 -15.54 14.11
N GLU A 144 -17.57 -15.45 13.01
CA GLU A 144 -19.03 -15.56 13.01
C GLU A 144 -19.48 -17.01 13.02
N ASP A 145 -18.77 -17.92 12.33
CA ASP A 145 -19.01 -19.37 12.43
C ASP A 145 -18.85 -19.86 13.87
N GLU A 146 -17.78 -19.44 14.55
CA GLU A 146 -17.57 -19.75 15.97
C GLU A 146 -18.68 -19.16 16.86
N ARG A 147 -19.16 -17.96 16.54
CA ARG A 147 -20.26 -17.32 17.28
C ARG A 147 -21.58 -18.07 17.07
N CYS A 148 -21.89 -18.49 15.85
CA CYS A 148 -23.07 -19.29 15.53
C CYS A 148 -23.02 -20.65 16.24
N THR A 149 -21.85 -21.31 16.21
CA THR A 149 -21.65 -22.59 16.90
C THR A 149 -21.88 -22.47 18.41
N LYS A 150 -21.37 -21.40 19.03
CA LYS A 150 -21.60 -21.12 20.46
C LYS A 150 -23.06 -20.77 20.79
N ASN A 151 -23.74 -20.05 19.91
CA ASN A 151 -25.13 -19.64 20.15
C ASN A 151 -26.12 -20.81 20.02
N LEU A 152 -25.86 -21.74 19.10
CA LEU A 152 -26.74 -22.88 18.81
C LEU A 152 -26.34 -24.16 19.56
N ASN A 153 -25.15 -24.18 20.20
CA ASN A 153 -24.54 -25.38 20.81
C ASN A 153 -24.42 -26.57 19.85
N GLU A 154 -24.38 -26.31 18.55
CA GLU A 154 -24.32 -27.28 17.46
C GLU A 154 -23.35 -26.79 16.38
N SER A 155 -22.88 -27.68 15.50
CA SER A 155 -22.10 -27.28 14.34
C SER A 155 -22.93 -26.38 13.44
N ALA A 156 -22.61 -25.09 13.44
CA ALA A 156 -23.33 -24.09 12.68
C ALA A 156 -22.36 -23.21 11.89
N PHE A 157 -22.83 -22.72 10.75
CA PHE A 157 -22.09 -21.80 9.89
C PHE A 157 -22.89 -20.52 9.69
N PHE A 158 -22.18 -19.41 9.50
CA PHE A 158 -22.74 -18.12 9.19
C PHE A 158 -22.94 -17.99 7.68
N PHE A 159 -24.16 -17.67 7.25
CA PHE A 159 -24.47 -17.41 5.86
C PHE A 159 -25.54 -16.33 5.74
N ASN A 160 -25.32 -15.36 4.85
CA ASN A 160 -26.27 -14.28 4.57
C ASN A 160 -26.86 -13.63 5.84
N LYS A 161 -25.99 -13.20 6.76
CA LYS A 161 -26.37 -12.55 8.04
C LYS A 161 -27.19 -13.42 9.00
N THR A 162 -27.28 -14.73 8.76
CA THR A 162 -28.03 -15.69 9.59
C THR A 162 -27.19 -16.92 9.93
N CYS A 163 -27.48 -17.56 11.07
CA CYS A 163 -26.80 -18.79 11.49
C CYS A 163 -27.60 -20.01 11.02
N PHE A 164 -26.94 -20.96 10.36
CA PHE A 164 -27.54 -22.23 9.94
C PHE A 164 -26.88 -23.39 10.70
N SER A 165 -27.69 -24.22 11.37
CA SER A 165 -27.21 -25.48 11.97
C SER A 165 -27.12 -26.57 10.89
N MET A 166 -26.03 -27.33 10.91
CA MET A 166 -25.83 -28.50 10.05
C MET A 166 -26.89 -29.58 10.28
N ALA A 167 -27.56 -29.60 11.44
CA ALA A 167 -28.61 -30.56 11.77
C ALA A 167 -29.93 -30.31 11.01
N ASN A 168 -30.27 -29.04 10.74
CA ASN A 168 -31.49 -28.67 9.99
C ASN A 168 -31.30 -28.73 8.46
N THR A 169 -30.05 -28.76 7.97
CA THR A 169 -29.73 -28.85 6.54
C THR A 169 -29.86 -30.27 5.97
N LEU A 170 -30.11 -31.28 6.81
CA LEU A 170 -30.39 -32.67 6.40
C LEU A 170 -31.71 -32.84 5.62
N MET A 171 -32.48 -31.76 5.41
CA MET A 171 -33.67 -31.71 4.56
C MET A 171 -33.41 -31.11 3.17
N LEU A 172 -32.19 -30.62 2.90
CA LEU A 172 -31.69 -30.45 1.54
C LEU A 172 -30.99 -31.77 1.17
N ASP A 173 -31.39 -32.38 0.06
CA ASP A 173 -30.86 -33.65 -0.44
C ASP A 173 -29.37 -33.51 -0.86
N VAL A 174 -28.48 -33.43 0.12
CA VAL A 174 -27.02 -33.33 -0.04
C VAL A 174 -26.40 -34.74 0.04
N LYS A 175 -27.00 -35.73 -0.64
CA LYS A 175 -26.34 -37.02 -0.87
C LYS A 175 -25.50 -37.03 -2.15
N ASN A 176 -25.75 -36.09 -3.07
CA ASN A 176 -25.06 -35.99 -4.37
C ASN A 176 -24.51 -34.60 -4.69
N ALA A 177 -24.62 -33.62 -3.78
CA ALA A 177 -23.95 -32.35 -3.97
C ALA A 177 -22.47 -32.52 -3.61
N THR A 178 -21.62 -32.52 -4.64
CA THR A 178 -20.22 -32.14 -4.45
C THR A 178 -20.23 -30.75 -3.83
N PHE A 179 -19.84 -30.63 -2.57
CA PHE A 179 -19.49 -29.35 -1.97
C PHE A 179 -18.31 -28.80 -2.79
N GLN A 180 -18.62 -28.07 -3.86
CA GLN A 180 -17.65 -27.17 -4.44
C GLN A 180 -17.28 -26.24 -3.29
N LYS A 181 -16.01 -26.30 -2.88
CA LYS A 181 -15.46 -25.41 -1.88
C LYS A 181 -15.83 -24.00 -2.31
N PHE A 182 -16.80 -23.42 -1.62
CA PHE A 182 -17.16 -22.04 -1.84
C PHE A 182 -15.97 -21.24 -1.31
N ASP A 183 -15.17 -20.66 -2.19
CA ASP A 183 -14.10 -19.76 -1.79
C ASP A 183 -14.76 -18.45 -1.34
N GLY A 184 -15.19 -18.45 -0.07
CA GLY A 184 -15.77 -17.28 0.57
C GLY A 184 -14.76 -16.14 0.63
N ILE A 185 -15.24 -14.92 0.42
CA ILE A 185 -14.42 -13.72 0.43
C ILE A 185 -14.24 -13.28 1.88
N SER A 186 -13.03 -12.90 2.27
CA SER A 186 -12.77 -12.48 3.65
C SER A 186 -13.42 -11.12 3.94
N PRO A 187 -13.93 -10.87 5.17
CA PRO A 187 -14.52 -9.57 5.53
C PRO A 187 -13.51 -8.41 5.39
N THR A 188 -12.21 -8.68 5.53
CA THR A 188 -11.15 -7.70 5.32
C THR A 188 -11.02 -7.30 3.84
N GLU A 189 -11.17 -8.26 2.94
CA GLU A 189 -11.11 -8.04 1.50
C GLU A 189 -12.34 -7.29 1.01
N GLU A 190 -13.54 -7.68 1.44
CA GLU A 190 -14.77 -6.93 1.11
C GLU A 190 -14.75 -5.51 1.70
N PHE A 191 -14.20 -5.33 2.90
CA PHE A 191 -13.98 -3.99 3.46
C PHE A 191 -13.08 -3.14 2.57
N PHE A 192 -12.00 -3.71 2.01
CA PHE A 192 -11.12 -2.97 1.11
C PHE A 192 -11.82 -2.68 -0.23
N GLU A 193 -12.40 -3.69 -0.88
CA GLU A 193 -12.95 -3.55 -2.22
C GLU A 193 -14.26 -2.74 -2.25
N ASN A 194 -15.20 -3.03 -1.35
CA ASN A 194 -16.55 -2.45 -1.41
C ASN A 194 -16.68 -1.17 -0.58
N TYR A 195 -15.94 -1.05 0.53
CA TYR A 195 -16.05 0.11 1.42
C TYR A 195 -14.95 1.15 1.22
N VAL A 196 -13.67 0.74 1.18
CA VAL A 196 -12.54 1.67 1.02
C VAL A 196 -12.44 2.14 -0.43
N LEU A 197 -12.40 1.21 -1.38
CA LEU A 197 -12.23 1.52 -2.80
C LEU A 197 -13.54 1.93 -3.49
N GLU A 198 -14.67 1.30 -3.12
CA GLU A 198 -15.92 1.37 -3.89
C GLU A 198 -15.67 0.92 -5.35
N LYS A 199 -15.05 -0.24 -5.50
CA LYS A 199 -14.56 -0.78 -6.77
C LYS A 199 -15.72 -1.00 -7.77
N THR A 200 -15.57 -0.44 -8.98
CA THR A 200 -16.48 -0.69 -10.09
C THR A 200 -16.22 -2.07 -10.72
N PRO A 201 -17.24 -2.68 -11.36
CA PRO A 201 -17.10 -4.02 -11.93
C PRO A 201 -16.19 -4.04 -13.16
N THR A 202 -16.05 -2.93 -13.88
CA THR A 202 -15.28 -2.83 -15.12
C THR A 202 -14.35 -1.60 -15.10
N MET A 203 -13.26 -1.67 -15.86
CA MET A 203 -12.30 -0.55 -15.97
C MET A 203 -12.84 0.63 -16.79
N ASP A 204 -13.84 0.38 -17.64
CA ASP A 204 -14.46 1.40 -18.50
C ASP A 204 -15.42 2.30 -17.70
N GLU A 205 -15.89 1.83 -16.54
CA GLU A 205 -16.74 2.58 -15.63
C GLU A 205 -15.91 3.21 -14.51
N LEU A 206 -15.72 4.53 -14.60
CA LEU A 206 -14.99 5.31 -13.60
C LEU A 206 -15.75 5.48 -12.27
N GLY A 207 -17.05 5.16 -12.25
CA GLY A 207 -17.89 5.31 -11.06
C GLY A 207 -18.09 6.76 -10.62
N GLY A 208 -18.47 6.93 -9.34
CA GLY A 208 -18.61 8.23 -8.69
C GLY A 208 -17.36 8.65 -7.91
N ILE A 209 -17.38 9.88 -7.39
CA ILE A 209 -16.29 10.36 -6.52
C ILE A 209 -16.43 9.71 -5.13
N ASN A 210 -15.44 8.91 -4.75
CA ASN A 210 -15.34 8.38 -3.38
C ASN A 210 -14.84 9.47 -2.42
N TRP A 211 -15.78 10.12 -1.72
CA TRP A 211 -15.51 11.21 -0.80
C TRP A 211 -14.57 10.84 0.36
N LYS A 212 -14.59 9.57 0.79
CA LYS A 212 -13.72 9.10 1.89
C LYS A 212 -12.26 9.16 1.47
N VAL A 213 -11.96 8.62 0.29
CA VAL A 213 -10.62 8.65 -0.30
C VAL A 213 -10.22 10.08 -0.65
N LEU A 214 -11.13 10.90 -1.18
CA LEU A 214 -10.83 12.30 -1.53
C LEU A 214 -10.40 13.11 -0.29
N ILE A 215 -11.14 13.02 0.81
CA ILE A 215 -10.82 13.71 2.06
C ILE A 215 -9.49 13.20 2.63
N ALA A 216 -9.30 11.87 2.66
CA ALA A 216 -8.06 11.28 3.15
C ALA A 216 -6.85 11.67 2.27
N LEU A 217 -7.03 11.78 0.95
CA LEU A 217 -6.01 12.22 0.01
C LEU A 217 -5.65 13.69 0.19
N ALA A 218 -6.64 14.56 0.39
CA ALA A 218 -6.41 15.96 0.72
C ALA A 218 -5.62 16.09 2.03
N LEU A 219 -5.94 15.28 3.04
CA LEU A 219 -5.23 15.24 4.30
C LEU A 219 -3.80 14.69 4.15
N ALA A 220 -3.57 13.67 3.32
CA ALA A 220 -2.23 13.17 3.00
C ALA A 220 -1.35 14.25 2.34
N TRP A 221 -1.90 14.98 1.36
CA TRP A 221 -1.22 16.11 0.73
C TRP A 221 -0.96 17.26 1.71
N LEU A 222 -1.90 17.54 2.62
CA LEU A 222 -1.70 18.54 3.67
C LEU A 222 -0.56 18.15 4.60
N ILE A 223 -0.53 16.90 5.07
CA ILE A 223 0.55 16.41 5.95
C ILE A 223 1.90 16.50 5.23
N THR A 224 1.99 16.06 3.97
CA THR A 224 3.23 16.14 3.21
C THR A 224 3.67 17.59 3.00
N ALA A 225 2.74 18.50 2.69
CA ALA A 225 3.03 19.93 2.60
C ALA A 225 3.52 20.50 3.93
N LEU A 226 2.87 20.19 5.06
CA LEU A 226 3.27 20.67 6.38
C LEU A 226 4.66 20.17 6.82
N VAL A 227 5.03 18.94 6.42
CA VAL A 227 6.36 18.38 6.71
C VAL A 227 7.45 19.00 5.83
N LEU A 228 7.11 19.40 4.60
CA LEU A 228 8.06 19.97 3.63
C LEU A 228 8.21 21.49 3.73
N VAL A 229 7.17 22.19 4.18
CA VAL A 229 7.20 23.64 4.40
C VAL A 229 8.03 23.91 5.65
N LYS A 230 9.12 24.66 5.45
CA LYS A 230 9.95 25.22 6.51
C LYS A 230 9.40 26.55 7.00
#